data_AF-A0A2E0TLD0-F1
#
_entry.id   AF-A0A2E0TLD0-F1
#
_cell.length_a   1.000
_cell.length_b   1.000
_cell.length_c   1.000
_cell.angle_alpha   90.00
_cell.angle_beta   90.00
_cell.angle_gamma   90.00
#
_symmetry.space_group_name_H-M   'P 1'
#
loop_
_entity.id
_entity.type
_entity.pdbx_description
1 polymer ?
#
loop_
_entity_poly.entity_id
_entity_poly.type
_entity_poly.pdbx_seq_one_letter_code
_entity_poly.pdbx_strand_id
1 'polypeptide(L)'
;MAEPRRSRPPGRPSTPPPRASTPPPRASLPPPALGRSEREPVSRDGRLRAIALLLFPAFVGHTLQLLGEDTPWTDFAAARYWWTPGWHLALDPWVVVAIAGALGVAVLGLLFRRTRPWLIAVIALYAAHYLTYPFRIRNHMTLMLASLGVVGGCWLIARLLGAVDARGRDLPRADPPRHRKALLVDRVAVDGVAMVLIITYFFAGLHKTNRGFLTFGEDSAAFRGVTDFWIYGDLGHAAPEWAVAVAIYGTLVVEYAFPLLARLLPRLRVYFVIGLMLFHFPHVAVMNVADYPMLASAFYPALFGRAHWRLLSGYLRRPSAWNLGGAALGAGAQLWWIPYWGALTIFGIAVTMIWGFWAGSMLEMSWRRWRPRGRDEAAGGATRDEVARAAKEEGARE
;
A
#
# COMPACT_ATOMS: atom_id res chain seq x y z
N MET A 1 53.11 58.51 33.85
CA MET A 1 53.54 57.19 34.37
C MET A 1 53.27 56.16 33.30
N ALA A 2 54.34 55.75 32.62
CA ALA A 2 54.31 54.84 31.48
C ALA A 2 54.98 53.52 31.91
N GLU A 3 54.27 52.40 31.75
CA GLU A 3 54.84 51.07 32.02
C GLU A 3 55.77 50.63 30.88
N PRO A 4 56.89 49.96 31.20
CA PRO A 4 57.89 49.59 30.20
C PRO A 4 57.54 48.31 29.45
N ARG A 5 57.69 48.37 28.13
CA ARG A 5 57.58 47.25 27.19
C ARG A 5 58.56 46.12 27.56
N ARG A 6 58.04 44.92 27.79
CA ARG A 6 58.83 43.69 27.93
C ARG A 6 59.26 43.18 26.55
N SER A 7 60.57 43.01 26.39
CA SER A 7 61.24 42.35 25.25
C SER A 7 60.96 40.85 25.21
N ARG A 8 60.50 40.34 24.07
CA ARG A 8 60.40 38.89 23.78
C ARG A 8 61.76 38.34 23.34
N PRO A 9 62.19 37.17 23.83
CA PRO A 9 63.38 36.49 23.31
C PRO A 9 63.08 35.76 21.99
N PRO A 10 64.06 35.68 21.06
CA PRO A 10 63.98 34.93 19.81
C PRO A 10 64.36 33.45 20.02
N GLY A 11 63.66 32.55 19.35
CA GLY A 11 63.96 31.12 19.27
C GLY A 11 62.66 30.31 19.14
N ARG A 12 62.47 29.34 18.24
CA ARG A 12 63.33 28.53 17.37
C ARG A 12 62.57 28.24 16.05
N PRO A 13 63.25 27.86 14.96
CA PRO A 13 62.58 27.32 13.78
C PRO A 13 61.87 26.00 14.12
N SER A 14 60.55 25.96 13.92
CA SER A 14 59.75 24.74 14.01
C SER A 14 60.05 23.86 12.79
N THR A 15 60.69 22.72 13.02
CA THR A 15 60.76 21.61 12.08
C THR A 15 59.34 21.13 11.75
N PRO A 16 58.96 20.99 10.47
CA PRO A 16 57.68 20.40 10.10
C PRO A 16 57.67 18.91 10.49
N PRO A 17 56.53 18.37 10.95
CA PRO A 17 56.42 16.94 11.24
C PRO A 17 56.57 16.12 9.95
N PRO A 18 57.15 14.90 10.04
CA PRO A 18 57.28 14.02 8.90
C PRO A 18 55.91 13.67 8.32
N ARG A 19 55.78 13.79 7.00
CA ARG A 19 54.58 13.36 6.25
C ARG A 19 54.29 11.90 6.60
N ALA A 20 53.08 11.65 7.10
CA ALA A 20 52.56 10.30 7.27
C ALA A 20 52.69 9.54 5.94
N SER A 21 53.36 8.40 6.00
CA SER A 21 53.50 7.43 4.93
C SER A 21 52.13 7.12 4.32
N THR A 22 52.07 7.20 3.00
CA THR A 22 50.95 6.74 2.17
C THR A 22 50.51 5.34 2.59
N PRO A 23 49.20 5.10 2.82
CA PRO A 23 48.72 3.75 3.08
C PRO A 23 48.96 2.88 1.84
N PRO A 24 49.33 1.59 2.01
CA PRO A 24 49.52 0.69 0.89
C PRO A 24 48.21 0.56 0.09
N PRO A 25 48.30 0.38 -1.25
CA PRO A 25 47.12 0.16 -2.07
C PRO A 25 46.37 -1.05 -1.52
N ARG A 26 45.12 -0.84 -1.08
CA ARG A 26 44.23 -1.93 -0.71
C ARG A 26 44.14 -2.85 -1.92
N ALA A 27 44.63 -4.08 -1.76
CA ALA A 27 44.39 -5.16 -2.71
C ALA A 27 42.89 -5.18 -3.01
N SER A 28 42.53 -4.87 -4.26
CA SER A 28 41.16 -4.94 -4.73
C SER A 28 40.71 -6.38 -4.60
N LEU A 29 39.91 -6.66 -3.56
CA LEU A 29 39.18 -7.92 -3.50
C LEU A 29 38.41 -8.07 -4.81
N PRO A 30 38.46 -9.25 -5.46
CA PRO A 30 37.64 -9.49 -6.63
C PRO A 30 36.19 -9.24 -6.25
N PRO A 31 35.40 -8.57 -7.11
CA PRO A 31 33.98 -8.34 -6.83
C PRO A 31 33.33 -9.70 -6.54
N PRO A 32 32.49 -9.81 -5.50
CA PRO A 32 31.81 -11.06 -5.21
C PRO A 32 31.08 -11.50 -6.47
N ALA A 33 31.34 -12.73 -6.90
CA ALA A 33 30.72 -13.34 -8.07
C ALA A 33 29.20 -13.12 -8.00
N LEU A 34 28.69 -12.30 -8.93
CA LEU A 34 27.28 -11.96 -9.11
C LEU A 34 26.52 -13.20 -9.61
N GLY A 35 26.31 -14.16 -8.71
CA GLY A 35 25.42 -15.31 -8.90
C GLY A 35 23.97 -15.01 -8.50
N ARG A 36 23.62 -13.76 -8.17
CA ARG A 36 22.22 -13.33 -8.12
C ARG A 36 21.86 -12.87 -9.51
N SER A 37 21.15 -13.73 -10.26
CA SER A 37 20.29 -13.28 -11.36
C SER A 37 19.57 -12.02 -10.89
N GLU A 38 20.00 -10.85 -11.40
CA GLU A 38 19.34 -9.57 -11.16
C GLU A 38 17.97 -9.65 -11.84
N ARG A 39 17.03 -10.29 -11.15
CA ARG A 39 15.63 -10.28 -11.57
C ARG A 39 15.18 -8.85 -11.43
N GLU A 40 14.93 -8.25 -12.58
CA GLU A 40 14.52 -6.88 -12.64
C GLU A 40 13.13 -6.75 -12.01
N PRO A 41 12.98 -5.86 -11.01
CA PRO A 41 11.74 -5.75 -10.27
C PRO A 41 10.62 -5.20 -11.15
N VAL A 42 9.37 -5.49 -10.75
CA VAL A 42 8.13 -4.94 -11.34
C VAL A 42 8.24 -3.43 -11.64
N SER A 43 8.84 -2.66 -10.73
CA SER A 43 9.04 -1.22 -10.86
C SER A 43 10.21 -0.77 -9.98
N ARG A 44 10.82 0.37 -10.31
CA ARG A 44 11.83 1.02 -9.46
C ARG A 44 11.18 1.76 -8.30
N ASP A 45 9.94 2.19 -8.46
CA ASP A 45 9.18 2.80 -7.36
C ASP A 45 8.84 1.74 -6.30
N GLY A 46 9.13 2.05 -5.05
CA GLY A 46 8.82 1.16 -3.93
C GLY A 46 7.32 0.95 -3.74
N ARG A 47 6.49 1.91 -4.16
CA ARG A 47 5.03 1.89 -3.98
C ARG A 47 4.38 0.87 -4.93
N LEU A 48 4.75 0.89 -6.21
CA LEU A 48 4.28 -0.10 -7.19
C LEU A 48 4.72 -1.52 -6.84
N ARG A 49 5.93 -1.69 -6.28
CA ARG A 49 6.38 -2.99 -5.77
C ARG A 49 5.55 -3.47 -4.58
N ALA A 50 5.16 -2.57 -3.69
CA ALA A 50 4.29 -2.89 -2.57
C ALA A 50 2.87 -3.25 -3.04
N ILE A 51 2.33 -2.49 -4.00
CA ILE A 51 1.05 -2.83 -4.65
C ILE A 51 1.11 -4.24 -5.23
N ALA A 52 2.13 -4.54 -6.06
CA ALA A 52 2.30 -5.87 -6.65
C ALA A 52 2.43 -7.00 -5.60
N LEU A 53 3.03 -6.72 -4.44
CA LEU A 53 3.12 -7.67 -3.33
C LEU A 53 1.76 -7.87 -2.65
N LEU A 54 1.02 -6.79 -2.41
CA LEU A 54 -0.28 -6.81 -1.75
C LEU A 54 -1.41 -7.33 -2.64
N LEU A 55 -1.22 -7.36 -3.96
CA LEU A 55 -2.13 -8.06 -4.88
C LEU A 55 -2.25 -9.54 -4.53
N PHE A 56 -1.17 -10.21 -4.08
CA PHE A 56 -1.24 -11.63 -3.74
C PHE A 56 -2.28 -11.95 -2.66
N PRO A 57 -2.21 -11.39 -1.43
CA PRO A 57 -3.26 -11.65 -0.44
C PRO A 57 -4.63 -11.19 -0.93
N ALA A 58 -4.73 -10.08 -1.68
CA ALA A 58 -6.01 -9.64 -2.23
C ALA A 58 -6.67 -10.69 -3.16
N PHE A 59 -5.89 -11.31 -4.04
CA PHE A 59 -6.34 -12.38 -4.91
C PHE A 59 -6.57 -13.72 -4.20
N VAL A 60 -5.84 -14.00 -3.12
CA VAL A 60 -6.13 -15.16 -2.26
C VAL A 60 -7.50 -15.00 -1.64
N GLY A 61 -7.81 -13.84 -1.06
CA GLY A 61 -9.15 -13.54 -0.54
C GLY A 61 -10.23 -13.70 -1.59
N HIS A 62 -10.02 -13.10 -2.77
CA HIS A 62 -10.96 -13.20 -3.89
C HIS A 62 -11.18 -14.65 -4.38
N THR A 63 -10.12 -15.47 -4.39
CA THR A 63 -10.25 -16.90 -4.71
C THR A 63 -11.02 -17.65 -3.63
N LEU A 64 -10.79 -17.37 -2.36
CA LEU A 64 -11.55 -17.99 -1.26
C LEU A 64 -13.03 -17.59 -1.31
N GLN A 65 -13.33 -16.34 -1.67
CA GLN A 65 -14.69 -15.85 -1.89
C GLN A 65 -15.38 -16.60 -3.04
N LEU A 66 -14.68 -16.76 -4.18
CA LEU A 66 -15.16 -17.56 -5.32
C LEU A 66 -15.52 -19.00 -4.90
N LEU A 67 -14.63 -19.65 -4.14
CA LEU A 67 -14.77 -21.04 -3.74
C LEU A 67 -15.81 -21.26 -2.64
N GLY A 68 -15.91 -20.33 -1.70
CA GLY A 68 -16.75 -20.46 -0.51
C GLY A 68 -18.17 -19.90 -0.68
N GLU A 69 -18.35 -18.85 -1.47
CA GLU A 69 -19.63 -18.14 -1.53
C GLU A 69 -20.22 -18.00 -2.93
N ASP A 70 -19.40 -17.70 -3.93
CA ASP A 70 -19.93 -17.33 -5.24
C ASP A 70 -20.28 -18.53 -6.12
N THR A 71 -19.49 -19.61 -6.05
CA THR A 71 -19.78 -20.93 -6.64
C THR A 71 -20.52 -20.90 -7.99
N PRO A 72 -19.99 -20.22 -9.03
CA PRO A 72 -20.70 -20.00 -10.30
C PRO A 72 -21.12 -21.30 -11.03
N TRP A 73 -20.50 -22.44 -10.69
CA TRP A 73 -20.80 -23.76 -11.26
C TRP A 73 -22.00 -24.48 -10.63
N THR A 74 -22.64 -23.92 -9.61
CA THR A 74 -23.84 -24.51 -9.00
C THR A 74 -25.11 -24.10 -9.75
N ASP A 75 -26.09 -25.01 -9.85
CA ASP A 75 -27.33 -24.78 -10.63
C ASP A 75 -28.13 -23.55 -10.17
N PHE A 76 -28.10 -23.22 -8.87
CA PHE A 76 -28.78 -22.05 -8.33
C PHE A 76 -28.01 -20.73 -8.56
N ALA A 77 -26.75 -20.76 -9.03
CA ALA A 77 -25.95 -19.56 -9.26
C ALA A 77 -26.57 -18.66 -10.33
N ALA A 78 -27.12 -19.23 -11.41
CA ALA A 78 -27.82 -18.47 -12.43
C ALA A 78 -29.01 -17.68 -11.85
N ALA A 79 -29.80 -18.33 -10.98
CA ALA A 79 -30.92 -17.71 -10.28
C ALA A 79 -30.48 -16.71 -9.18
N ARG A 80 -29.27 -16.84 -8.64
CA ARG A 80 -28.73 -15.90 -7.64
C ARG A 80 -28.16 -14.64 -8.28
N TYR A 81 -27.56 -14.77 -9.46
CA TYR A 81 -26.77 -13.72 -10.11
C TYR A 81 -27.40 -13.17 -11.39
N TRP A 82 -28.65 -13.51 -11.71
CA TRP A 82 -29.33 -13.03 -12.93
C TRP A 82 -29.38 -11.49 -13.06
N TRP A 83 -29.43 -10.79 -11.92
CA TRP A 83 -29.49 -9.33 -11.85
C TRP A 83 -28.10 -8.67 -11.80
N THR A 84 -27.04 -9.47 -11.68
CA THR A 84 -25.66 -8.95 -11.67
C THR A 84 -25.16 -8.80 -13.11
N PRO A 85 -24.52 -7.66 -13.45
CA PRO A 85 -23.93 -7.45 -14.75
C PRO A 85 -22.69 -8.31 -14.91
N GLY A 86 -22.47 -8.78 -16.12
CA GLY A 86 -21.35 -9.64 -16.47
C GLY A 86 -21.78 -10.62 -17.55
N TRP A 87 -20.80 -11.23 -18.22
CA TRP A 87 -21.05 -12.24 -19.24
C TRP A 87 -21.23 -13.63 -18.63
N HIS A 88 -21.15 -13.79 -17.30
CA HIS A 88 -21.27 -15.08 -16.61
C HIS A 88 -22.56 -15.83 -16.91
N LEU A 89 -23.68 -15.13 -17.18
CA LEU A 89 -24.95 -15.75 -17.53
C LEU A 89 -24.97 -16.29 -18.97
N ALA A 90 -24.10 -15.76 -19.84
CA ALA A 90 -23.99 -16.14 -21.24
C ALA A 90 -22.82 -17.12 -21.51
N LEU A 91 -22.10 -17.52 -20.46
CA LEU A 91 -20.91 -18.36 -20.54
C LEU A 91 -21.14 -19.64 -19.74
N ASP A 92 -20.48 -20.72 -20.17
CA ASP A 92 -20.37 -21.93 -19.36
C ASP A 92 -19.65 -21.57 -18.04
N PRO A 93 -20.17 -21.99 -16.86
CA PRO A 93 -19.57 -21.68 -15.57
C PRO A 93 -18.09 -22.03 -15.45
N TRP A 94 -17.64 -23.08 -16.14
CA TRP A 94 -16.24 -23.51 -16.12
C TRP A 94 -15.31 -22.51 -16.80
N VAL A 95 -15.82 -21.65 -17.70
CA VAL A 95 -15.05 -20.54 -18.27
C VAL A 95 -14.63 -19.56 -17.18
N VAL A 96 -15.56 -19.22 -16.28
CA VAL A 96 -15.30 -18.32 -15.14
C VAL A 96 -14.25 -18.93 -14.21
N VAL A 97 -14.38 -20.23 -13.92
CA VAL A 97 -13.42 -20.98 -13.10
C VAL A 97 -12.04 -21.02 -13.75
N ALA A 98 -11.96 -21.28 -15.06
CA ALA A 98 -10.71 -21.33 -15.80
C ALA A 98 -9.98 -19.97 -15.80
N ILE A 99 -10.72 -18.88 -15.99
CA ILE A 99 -10.16 -17.51 -15.93
C ILE A 99 -9.63 -17.22 -14.52
N ALA A 100 -10.40 -17.56 -13.48
CA ALA A 100 -9.96 -17.38 -12.09
C ALA A 100 -8.71 -18.22 -11.77
N GLY A 101 -8.65 -19.47 -12.23
CA GLY A 101 -7.48 -20.34 -12.08
C GLY A 101 -6.24 -19.78 -12.78
N ALA A 102 -6.38 -19.34 -14.04
CA ALA A 102 -5.30 -18.70 -14.79
C ALA A 102 -4.81 -17.42 -14.10
N LEU A 103 -5.73 -16.61 -13.59
CA LEU A 103 -5.43 -15.42 -12.80
C LEU A 103 -4.64 -15.78 -11.53
N GLY A 104 -5.04 -16.81 -10.80
CA GLY A 104 -4.30 -17.33 -9.64
C GLY A 104 -2.86 -17.72 -9.98
N VAL A 105 -2.65 -18.43 -11.09
CA VAL A 105 -1.31 -18.77 -11.60
C VAL A 105 -0.50 -17.50 -11.91
N ALA A 106 -1.13 -16.51 -12.55
CA ALA A 106 -0.46 -15.25 -12.88
C ALA A 106 -0.01 -14.47 -11.64
N VAL A 107 -0.85 -14.45 -10.61
CA VAL A 107 -0.55 -13.79 -9.32
C VAL A 107 0.56 -14.52 -8.58
N LEU A 108 0.57 -15.86 -8.56
CA LEU A 108 1.68 -16.64 -7.99
C LEU A 108 2.99 -16.38 -8.75
N GLY A 109 2.91 -16.35 -10.08
CA GLY A 109 4.04 -15.96 -10.93
C GLY A 109 4.55 -14.56 -10.58
N LEU A 110 3.66 -13.59 -10.37
CA LEU A 110 4.00 -12.23 -9.94
C LEU A 110 4.65 -12.22 -8.55
N LEU A 111 4.15 -13.01 -7.59
CA LEU A 111 4.69 -13.10 -6.24
C LEU A 111 6.14 -13.61 -6.22
N PHE A 112 6.41 -14.71 -6.95
CA PHE A 112 7.70 -15.40 -6.94
C PHE A 112 8.74 -14.80 -7.89
N ARG A 113 8.29 -14.35 -9.08
CA ARG A 113 9.19 -13.80 -10.09
C ARG A 113 9.32 -12.29 -9.98
N ARG A 114 8.26 -11.59 -9.56
CA ARG A 114 8.21 -10.12 -9.39
C ARG A 114 8.66 -9.38 -10.64
N THR A 115 8.30 -9.90 -11.81
CA THR A 115 8.63 -9.31 -13.11
C THR A 115 7.41 -8.71 -13.77
N ARG A 116 7.63 -7.76 -14.68
CA ARG A 116 6.56 -7.06 -15.39
C ARG A 116 5.66 -7.95 -16.25
N PRO A 117 6.17 -8.99 -16.96
CA PRO A 117 5.29 -9.88 -17.74
C PRO A 117 4.19 -10.54 -16.91
N TRP A 118 4.50 -10.96 -15.68
CA TRP A 118 3.48 -11.50 -14.77
C TRP A 118 2.46 -10.45 -14.34
N LEU A 119 2.88 -9.19 -14.18
CA LEU A 119 1.94 -8.10 -13.93
C LEU A 119 1.02 -7.85 -15.14
N ILE A 120 1.49 -7.93 -16.40
CA ILE A 120 0.57 -7.89 -17.57
C ILE A 120 -0.41 -9.03 -17.50
N ALA A 121 0.08 -10.26 -17.26
CA ALA A 121 -0.78 -11.42 -17.19
C ALA A 121 -1.88 -11.23 -16.15
N VAL A 122 -1.53 -10.72 -14.96
CA VAL A 122 -2.51 -10.33 -13.93
C VAL A 122 -3.49 -9.28 -14.43
N ILE A 123 -3.03 -8.20 -15.08
CA ILE A 123 -3.91 -7.14 -15.61
C ILE A 123 -4.89 -7.69 -16.66
N ALA A 124 -4.38 -8.45 -17.63
CA ALA A 124 -5.19 -9.00 -18.73
C ALA A 124 -6.19 -10.03 -18.23
N LEU A 125 -5.76 -10.97 -17.39
CA LEU A 125 -6.64 -11.99 -16.81
C LEU A 125 -7.64 -11.37 -15.84
N TYR A 126 -7.25 -10.34 -15.09
CA TYR A 126 -8.19 -9.62 -14.24
C TYR A 126 -9.23 -8.83 -15.05
N ALA A 127 -8.86 -8.26 -16.19
CA ALA A 127 -9.83 -7.62 -17.09
C ALA A 127 -10.83 -8.65 -17.65
N ALA A 128 -10.37 -9.84 -18.04
CA ALA A 128 -11.24 -10.94 -18.44
C ALA A 128 -12.14 -11.38 -17.27
N HIS A 129 -11.56 -11.55 -16.07
CA HIS A 129 -12.30 -11.88 -14.85
C HIS A 129 -13.36 -10.82 -14.55
N TYR A 130 -13.02 -9.53 -14.69
CA TYR A 130 -13.93 -8.41 -14.50
C TYR A 130 -15.11 -8.41 -15.48
N LEU A 131 -14.98 -8.99 -16.67
CA LEU A 131 -16.08 -9.06 -17.64
C LEU A 131 -16.94 -10.31 -17.45
N THR A 132 -16.38 -11.36 -16.87
CA THR A 132 -16.96 -12.71 -16.86
C THR A 132 -17.44 -13.19 -15.50
N TYR A 133 -17.24 -12.41 -14.44
CA TYR A 133 -17.57 -12.82 -13.07
C TYR A 133 -18.86 -12.16 -12.54
N PRO A 134 -19.73 -12.86 -11.79
CA PRO A 134 -20.88 -12.23 -11.13
C PRO A 134 -20.43 -11.34 -9.96
N PHE A 135 -20.50 -10.01 -10.12
CA PHE A 135 -20.07 -9.08 -9.07
C PHE A 135 -21.16 -8.77 -8.06
N ARG A 136 -20.90 -9.06 -6.77
CA ARG A 136 -21.70 -8.56 -5.65
C ARG A 136 -21.34 -7.12 -5.26
N ILE A 137 -20.04 -6.79 -5.21
CA ILE A 137 -19.56 -5.46 -4.78
C ILE A 137 -18.72 -4.82 -5.90
N ARG A 138 -19.42 -4.15 -6.83
CA ARG A 138 -18.85 -3.60 -8.07
C ARG A 138 -17.71 -2.60 -7.80
N ASN A 139 -17.85 -1.79 -6.76
CA ASN A 139 -17.00 -0.63 -6.47
C ASN A 139 -15.51 -1.02 -6.35
N HIS A 140 -15.23 -2.10 -5.60
CA HIS A 140 -13.87 -2.58 -5.34
C HIS A 140 -13.25 -3.26 -6.56
N MET A 141 -14.07 -4.03 -7.30
CA MET A 141 -13.64 -4.68 -8.53
C MET A 141 -13.31 -3.66 -9.61
N THR A 142 -14.13 -2.60 -9.73
CA THR A 142 -13.91 -1.47 -10.64
C THR A 142 -12.68 -0.66 -10.22
N LEU A 143 -12.50 -0.39 -8.91
CA LEU A 143 -11.29 0.26 -8.38
C LEU A 143 -10.04 -0.51 -8.80
N MET A 144 -10.05 -1.83 -8.61
CA MET A 144 -8.93 -2.68 -8.97
C MET A 144 -8.69 -2.70 -10.48
N LEU A 145 -9.74 -2.82 -11.30
CA LEU A 145 -9.61 -2.79 -12.76
C LEU A 145 -9.02 -1.46 -13.22
N ALA A 146 -9.56 -0.35 -12.74
CA ALA A 146 -9.11 0.99 -13.10
C ALA A 146 -7.65 1.22 -12.66
N SER A 147 -7.28 0.80 -11.44
CA SER A 147 -5.91 0.93 -10.94
C SER A 147 -4.92 0.09 -11.74
N LEU A 148 -5.26 -1.18 -12.02
CA LEU A 148 -4.48 -2.07 -12.87
C LEU A 148 -4.39 -1.55 -14.31
N GLY A 149 -5.47 -0.99 -14.83
CA GLY A 149 -5.52 -0.34 -16.14
C GLY A 149 -4.61 0.87 -16.25
N VAL A 150 -4.56 1.74 -15.23
CA VAL A 150 -3.61 2.86 -15.16
C VAL A 150 -2.18 2.36 -15.18
N VAL A 151 -1.86 1.34 -14.37
CA VAL A 151 -0.50 0.76 -14.34
C VAL A 151 -0.13 0.15 -15.69
N GLY A 152 -1.04 -0.63 -16.29
CA GLY A 152 -0.84 -1.24 -17.62
C GLY A 152 -0.68 -0.21 -18.73
N GLY A 153 -1.54 0.80 -18.76
CA GLY A 153 -1.52 1.87 -19.75
C GLY A 153 -0.26 2.72 -19.68
N CYS A 154 0.15 3.13 -18.47
CA CYS A 154 1.40 3.87 -18.28
C CYS A 154 2.61 3.06 -18.77
N TRP A 155 2.62 1.75 -18.51
CA TRP A 155 3.71 0.90 -18.97
C TRP A 155 3.69 0.66 -20.49
N LEU A 156 2.52 0.49 -21.10
CA LEU A 156 2.40 0.46 -22.56
C LEU A 156 2.98 1.73 -23.19
N ILE A 157 2.65 2.90 -22.64
CA ILE A 157 3.23 4.18 -23.06
C ILE A 157 4.76 4.17 -22.89
N ALA A 158 5.28 3.67 -21.76
CA ALA A 158 6.72 3.56 -21.54
C ALA A 158 7.42 2.70 -22.60
N ARG A 159 6.79 1.61 -23.01
CA ARG A 159 7.28 0.73 -24.08
C ARG A 159 7.28 1.46 -25.43
N LEU A 160 6.19 2.14 -25.77
CA LEU A 160 6.08 2.93 -27.00
C LEU A 160 7.11 4.07 -27.06
N LEU A 161 7.45 4.66 -25.91
CA LEU A 161 8.47 5.69 -25.78
C LEU A 161 9.91 5.16 -25.72
N GLY A 162 10.10 3.84 -25.82
CA GLY A 162 11.41 3.19 -25.77
C GLY A 162 12.11 3.28 -24.40
N ALA A 163 11.36 3.52 -23.32
CA ALA A 163 11.91 3.61 -21.96
C ALA A 163 12.19 2.23 -21.35
N VAL A 164 11.59 1.17 -21.91
CA VAL A 164 11.69 -0.23 -21.51
C VAL A 164 11.77 -1.11 -22.74
N ASP A 165 12.47 -2.25 -22.66
CA ASP A 165 12.59 -3.19 -23.78
C ASP A 165 11.28 -3.99 -24.03
N ALA A 166 11.26 -4.80 -25.09
CA ALA A 166 10.10 -5.64 -25.44
C ALA A 166 9.72 -6.68 -24.38
N ARG A 167 10.63 -7.02 -23.46
CA ARG A 167 10.42 -7.91 -22.31
C ARG A 167 10.06 -7.13 -21.04
N GLY A 168 9.94 -5.79 -21.13
CA GLY A 168 9.68 -4.94 -20.00
C GLY A 168 10.89 -4.73 -19.09
N ARG A 169 12.10 -4.91 -19.60
CA ARG A 169 13.32 -4.63 -18.84
C ARG A 169 13.69 -3.16 -18.94
N ASP A 170 14.13 -2.57 -17.84
CA ASP A 170 14.70 -1.23 -17.91
C ASP A 170 16.03 -1.31 -18.65
N LEU A 171 16.27 -0.29 -19.46
CA LEU A 171 17.54 -0.19 -20.15
C LEU A 171 18.66 0.19 -19.16
N PRO A 172 19.92 -0.18 -19.47
CA PRO A 172 21.06 0.08 -18.61
C PRO A 172 21.16 1.55 -18.18
N ARG A 173 21.68 1.80 -16.98
CA ARG A 173 21.92 3.16 -16.46
C ARG A 173 22.82 4.02 -17.36
N ALA A 174 23.52 3.40 -18.31
CA ALA A 174 24.38 4.05 -19.30
C ALA A 174 23.61 4.92 -20.31
N ASP A 175 22.27 4.87 -20.35
CA ASP A 175 21.42 5.77 -21.16
C ASP A 175 20.56 6.68 -20.25
N PRO A 176 21.12 7.82 -19.77
CA PRO A 176 20.47 8.70 -18.80
C PRO A 176 19.08 9.25 -19.26
N PRO A 177 18.89 9.65 -20.53
CA PRO A 177 17.58 10.11 -21.01
C PRO A 177 16.48 9.04 -20.88
N ARG A 178 16.76 7.80 -21.30
CA ARG A 178 15.77 6.71 -21.21
C ARG A 178 15.52 6.27 -19.78
N HIS A 179 16.55 6.29 -18.94
CA HIS A 179 16.44 6.03 -17.51
C HIS A 179 15.48 7.01 -16.81
N ARG A 180 15.57 8.31 -17.13
CA ARG A 180 14.67 9.34 -16.59
C ARG A 180 13.22 9.13 -17.03
N LYS A 181 13.00 8.73 -18.28
CA LYS A 181 11.65 8.42 -18.80
C LYS A 181 10.98 7.28 -18.03
N ALA A 182 11.70 6.20 -17.74
CA ALA A 182 11.15 5.08 -16.96
C ALA A 182 10.71 5.50 -15.54
N LEU A 183 11.51 6.34 -14.87
CA LEU A 183 11.16 6.88 -13.55
C LEU A 183 9.96 7.83 -13.60
N LEU A 184 9.81 8.60 -14.67
CA LEU A 184 8.66 9.46 -14.88
C LEU A 184 7.37 8.64 -15.04
N VAL A 185 7.42 7.57 -15.83
CA VAL A 185 6.28 6.65 -16.00
C VAL A 185 5.87 6.04 -14.67
N ASP A 186 6.83 5.51 -13.89
CA ASP A 186 6.53 4.94 -12.57
C ASP A 186 5.83 5.97 -11.66
N ARG A 187 6.27 7.23 -11.71
CA ARG A 187 5.65 8.33 -10.95
C ARG A 187 4.21 8.60 -11.42
N VAL A 188 4.00 8.72 -12.73
CA VAL A 188 2.67 8.95 -13.33
C VAL A 188 1.72 7.80 -13.01
N ALA A 189 2.19 6.55 -13.08
CA ALA A 189 1.39 5.39 -12.73
C ALA A 189 0.94 5.42 -11.26
N VAL A 190 1.83 5.76 -10.32
CA VAL A 190 1.46 5.91 -8.91
C VAL A 190 0.48 7.06 -8.70
N ASP A 191 0.74 8.22 -9.31
CA ASP A 191 -0.16 9.38 -9.19
C ASP A 191 -1.54 9.07 -9.79
N GLY A 192 -1.60 8.36 -10.91
CA GLY A 192 -2.83 7.89 -11.52
C GLY A 192 -3.60 6.90 -10.62
N VAL A 193 -2.92 5.92 -10.01
CA VAL A 193 -3.56 5.00 -9.04
C VAL A 193 -4.10 5.77 -7.83
N ALA A 194 -3.37 6.77 -7.34
CA ALA A 194 -3.86 7.62 -6.25
C ALA A 194 -5.11 8.42 -6.67
N MET A 195 -5.17 8.92 -7.91
CA MET A 195 -6.37 9.59 -8.44
C MET A 195 -7.54 8.63 -8.58
N VAL A 196 -7.32 7.41 -9.06
CA VAL A 196 -8.36 6.38 -9.13
C VAL A 196 -8.94 6.15 -7.73
N LEU A 197 -8.09 5.93 -6.71
CA LEU A 197 -8.54 5.78 -5.33
C LEU A 197 -9.42 6.95 -4.89
N ILE A 198 -8.97 8.19 -5.08
CA ILE A 198 -9.72 9.40 -4.69
C ILE A 198 -11.09 9.43 -5.38
N ILE A 199 -11.13 9.24 -6.70
CA ILE A 199 -12.36 9.29 -7.49
C ILE A 199 -13.31 8.17 -7.07
N THR A 200 -12.82 6.93 -6.95
CA THR A 200 -13.68 5.78 -6.62
C THR A 200 -14.29 5.90 -5.24
N TYR A 201 -13.52 6.38 -4.25
CA TYR A 201 -14.03 6.59 -2.89
C TYR A 201 -15.02 7.76 -2.86
N PHE A 202 -14.74 8.85 -3.58
CA PHE A 202 -15.68 9.97 -3.71
C PHE A 202 -17.03 9.51 -4.27
N PHE A 203 -17.03 8.73 -5.36
CA PHE A 203 -18.26 8.19 -5.93
C PHE A 203 -18.91 7.11 -5.06
N ALA A 204 -18.14 6.36 -4.26
CA ALA A 204 -18.69 5.44 -3.27
C ALA A 204 -19.45 6.20 -2.16
N GLY A 205 -18.92 7.34 -1.71
CA GLY A 205 -19.60 8.24 -0.77
C GLY A 205 -20.84 8.90 -1.38
N LEU A 206 -20.74 9.34 -2.64
CA LEU A 206 -21.86 9.90 -3.39
C LEU A 206 -23.00 8.89 -3.53
N HIS A 207 -22.68 7.66 -3.90
CA HIS A 207 -23.66 6.58 -3.98
C HIS A 207 -24.36 6.32 -2.63
N LYS A 208 -23.64 6.47 -1.51
CA LYS A 208 -24.20 6.35 -0.15
C LYS A 208 -24.93 7.60 0.35
N THR A 209 -24.93 8.70 -0.41
CA THR A 209 -25.69 9.91 -0.06
C THR A 209 -27.13 9.76 -0.55
N ASN A 210 -27.84 8.78 -0.01
CA ASN A 210 -29.23 8.46 -0.34
C ASN A 210 -30.04 8.17 0.92
N ARG A 211 -31.38 8.24 0.81
CA ARG A 211 -32.29 8.06 1.95
C ARG A 211 -32.09 6.72 2.66
N GLY A 212 -31.86 5.64 1.91
CA GLY A 212 -31.67 4.30 2.48
C GLY A 212 -30.46 4.22 3.41
N PHE A 213 -29.33 4.82 3.02
CA PHE A 213 -28.12 4.81 3.85
C PHE A 213 -28.16 5.80 5.02
N LEU A 214 -28.79 6.97 4.83
CA LEU A 214 -28.81 8.05 5.83
C LEU A 214 -29.85 7.86 6.95
N THR A 215 -30.61 6.77 6.94
CA THR A 215 -31.64 6.49 7.95
C THR A 215 -31.05 5.78 9.17
N PHE A 216 -31.60 6.05 10.36
CA PHE A 216 -31.19 5.48 11.65
C PHE A 216 -31.96 4.20 12.02
N GLY A 217 -32.56 3.54 11.04
CA GLY A 217 -33.38 2.35 11.22
C GLY A 217 -32.83 1.14 10.48
N GLU A 218 -33.47 -0.01 10.70
CA GLU A 218 -33.05 -1.32 10.20
C GLU A 218 -32.91 -1.40 8.67
N ASP A 219 -33.59 -0.52 7.93
CA ASP A 219 -33.47 -0.44 6.47
C ASP A 219 -32.09 0.04 6.00
N SER A 220 -31.34 0.74 6.86
CA SER A 220 -30.02 1.27 6.55
C SER A 220 -28.93 0.22 6.66
N ALA A 221 -28.11 0.12 5.60
CA ALA A 221 -26.91 -0.71 5.62
C ALA A 221 -25.90 -0.26 6.68
N ALA A 222 -25.82 1.05 6.98
CA ALA A 222 -24.94 1.56 8.03
C ALA A 222 -25.43 1.15 9.41
N PHE A 223 -26.75 1.26 9.66
CA PHE A 223 -27.37 0.82 10.90
C PHE A 223 -27.14 -0.67 11.16
N ARG A 224 -27.41 -1.52 10.16
CA ARG A 224 -27.18 -2.98 10.29
C ARG A 224 -25.71 -3.28 10.55
N GLY A 225 -24.80 -2.73 9.72
CA GLY A 225 -23.37 -2.98 9.86
C GLY A 225 -22.79 -2.56 11.22
N VAL A 226 -23.18 -1.39 11.74
CA VAL A 226 -22.69 -0.94 13.06
C VAL A 226 -23.34 -1.69 14.21
N THR A 227 -24.62 -2.06 14.09
CA THR A 227 -25.33 -2.84 15.11
C THR A 227 -24.77 -4.25 15.22
N ASP A 228 -24.53 -4.92 14.08
CA ASP A 228 -23.85 -6.21 14.04
C ASP A 228 -22.46 -6.11 14.66
N PHE A 229 -21.68 -5.08 14.28
CA PHE A 229 -20.36 -4.82 14.87
C PHE A 229 -20.40 -4.62 16.38
N TRP A 230 -21.45 -3.96 16.88
CA TRP A 230 -21.66 -3.71 18.30
C TRP A 230 -22.00 -4.98 19.08
N ILE A 231 -22.94 -5.77 18.56
CA ILE A 231 -23.42 -7.01 19.16
C ILE A 231 -22.29 -8.05 19.19
N TYR A 232 -21.62 -8.29 18.05
CA TYR A 232 -20.54 -9.27 17.98
C TYR A 232 -19.27 -8.82 18.72
N GLY A 233 -19.13 -7.54 18.98
CA GLY A 233 -18.09 -7.00 19.86
C GLY A 233 -18.36 -7.17 21.35
N ASP A 234 -19.50 -7.74 21.74
CA ASP A 234 -19.98 -7.82 23.12
C ASP A 234 -20.09 -6.43 23.79
N LEU A 235 -20.53 -5.42 23.02
CA LEU A 235 -20.66 -4.04 23.49
C LEU A 235 -22.10 -3.69 23.92
N GLY A 236 -23.04 -4.61 23.75
CA GLY A 236 -24.45 -4.47 24.09
C GLY A 236 -25.40 -5.08 23.05
N HIS A 237 -26.70 -4.99 23.30
CA HIS A 237 -27.73 -5.62 22.45
C HIS A 237 -28.11 -4.84 21.19
N ALA A 238 -27.72 -3.56 21.11
CA ALA A 238 -27.90 -2.72 19.92
C ALA A 238 -26.88 -1.56 19.95
N ALA A 239 -26.50 -1.06 18.77
CA ALA A 239 -25.66 0.13 18.69
C ALA A 239 -26.47 1.37 19.16
N PRO A 240 -25.93 2.20 20.06
CA PRO A 240 -26.57 3.45 20.45
C PRO A 240 -26.62 4.42 19.26
N GLU A 241 -27.59 5.35 19.26
CA GLU A 241 -27.81 6.27 18.14
C GLU A 241 -26.56 7.08 17.74
N TRP A 242 -25.73 7.49 18.70
CA TRP A 242 -24.50 8.21 18.40
C TRP A 242 -23.50 7.35 17.60
N ALA A 243 -23.44 6.04 17.85
CA ALA A 243 -22.58 5.13 17.12
C ALA A 243 -23.09 4.93 15.69
N VAL A 244 -24.42 4.88 15.51
CA VAL A 244 -25.06 4.89 14.20
C VAL A 244 -24.77 6.19 13.44
N ALA A 245 -24.88 7.34 14.10
CA ALA A 245 -24.51 8.63 13.50
C ALA A 245 -23.06 8.64 13.04
N VAL A 246 -22.14 8.17 13.89
CA VAL A 246 -20.71 8.06 13.54
C VAL A 246 -20.50 7.09 12.38
N ALA A 247 -21.20 5.96 12.32
CA ALA A 247 -21.10 5.03 11.21
C ALA A 247 -21.57 5.66 9.89
N ILE A 248 -22.72 6.34 9.89
CA ILE A 248 -23.27 7.01 8.70
C ILE A 248 -22.36 8.15 8.25
N TYR A 249 -22.18 9.17 9.11
CA TYR A 249 -21.46 10.38 8.73
C TYR A 249 -19.96 10.15 8.63
N GLY A 250 -19.40 9.29 9.50
CA GLY A 250 -18.00 8.88 9.43
C GLY A 250 -17.68 8.14 8.13
N THR A 251 -18.57 7.25 7.65
CA THR A 251 -18.40 6.61 6.34
C THR A 251 -18.31 7.65 5.23
N LEU A 252 -19.23 8.63 5.22
CA LEU A 252 -19.20 9.70 4.21
C LEU A 252 -17.92 10.53 4.30
N VAL A 253 -17.47 10.90 5.50
CA VAL A 253 -16.21 11.65 5.69
C VAL A 253 -15.01 10.85 5.20
N VAL A 254 -14.93 9.56 5.53
CA VAL A 254 -13.83 8.69 5.08
C VAL A 254 -13.82 8.60 3.56
N GLU A 255 -14.97 8.35 2.94
CA GLU A 255 -15.07 8.15 1.50
C GLU A 255 -14.88 9.45 0.70
N TYR A 256 -15.44 10.57 1.14
CA TYR A 256 -15.25 11.85 0.45
C TYR A 256 -13.84 12.44 0.65
N ALA A 257 -13.27 12.29 1.85
CA ALA A 257 -12.13 13.11 2.24
C ALA A 257 -10.84 12.32 2.47
N PHE A 258 -10.85 11.12 3.04
CA PHE A 258 -9.61 10.53 3.55
C PHE A 258 -8.57 10.24 2.46
N PRO A 259 -8.90 9.67 1.28
CA PRO A 259 -7.93 9.48 0.21
C PRO A 259 -7.35 10.80 -0.29
N LEU A 260 -8.19 11.84 -0.42
CA LEU A 260 -7.78 13.17 -0.86
C LEU A 260 -6.86 13.83 0.17
N LEU A 261 -7.26 13.83 1.45
CA LEU A 261 -6.48 14.41 2.55
C LEU A 261 -5.18 13.62 2.79
N ALA A 262 -5.19 12.29 2.63
CA ALA A 262 -3.98 11.49 2.66
C ALA A 262 -2.99 11.94 1.58
N ARG A 263 -3.49 12.31 0.39
CA ARG A 263 -2.64 12.81 -0.70
C ARG A 263 -2.13 14.23 -0.43
N LEU A 264 -3.03 15.14 -0.03
CA LEU A 264 -2.80 16.59 0.08
C LEU A 264 -2.09 17.01 1.38
N LEU A 265 -2.20 16.25 2.46
CA LEU A 265 -1.65 16.61 3.77
C LEU A 265 -0.56 15.60 4.21
N PRO A 266 0.69 15.71 3.69
CA PRO A 266 1.76 14.75 3.97
C PRO A 266 2.05 14.52 5.46
N ARG A 267 1.80 15.53 6.31
CA ARG A 267 2.00 15.46 7.77
C ARG A 267 0.97 14.57 8.47
N LEU A 268 -0.25 14.51 7.95
CA LEU A 268 -1.37 13.76 8.53
C LEU A 268 -1.68 12.46 7.76
N ARG A 269 -1.04 12.25 6.61
CA ARG A 269 -1.24 11.12 5.71
C ARG A 269 -1.39 9.77 6.40
N VAL A 270 -0.48 9.46 7.33
CA VAL A 270 -0.49 8.19 8.06
C VAL A 270 -1.80 7.95 8.81
N TYR A 271 -2.37 9.00 9.42
CA TYR A 271 -3.62 8.90 10.16
C TYR A 271 -4.81 8.69 9.23
N PHE A 272 -4.82 9.33 8.06
CA PHE A 272 -5.87 9.10 7.06
C PHE A 272 -5.79 7.69 6.45
N VAL A 273 -4.58 7.16 6.20
CA VAL A 273 -4.43 5.80 5.69
C VAL A 273 -4.78 4.75 6.75
N ILE A 274 -4.40 4.96 8.02
CA ILE A 274 -4.86 4.11 9.13
C ILE A 274 -6.39 4.19 9.26
N GLY A 275 -6.95 5.40 9.19
CA GLY A 275 -8.40 5.61 9.22
C GLY A 275 -9.13 4.88 8.10
N LEU A 276 -8.56 4.85 6.89
CA LEU A 276 -9.07 4.04 5.78
C LEU A 276 -9.03 2.54 6.08
N MET A 277 -8.03 2.02 6.80
CA MET A 277 -8.02 0.61 7.24
C MET A 277 -9.08 0.34 8.31
N LEU A 278 -9.14 1.20 9.33
CA LEU A 278 -10.11 1.07 10.42
C LEU A 278 -11.55 1.17 9.93
N PHE A 279 -11.81 2.01 8.94
CA PHE A 279 -13.10 2.09 8.27
C PHE A 279 -13.54 0.75 7.65
N HIS A 280 -12.60 -0.05 7.14
CA HIS A 280 -12.95 -1.36 6.60
C HIS A 280 -12.94 -2.49 7.64
N PHE A 281 -12.46 -2.24 8.86
CA PHE A 281 -12.35 -3.28 9.88
C PHE A 281 -13.70 -3.96 10.17
N PRO A 282 -14.84 -3.25 10.31
CA PRO A 282 -16.14 -3.90 10.47
C PRO A 282 -16.49 -4.84 9.32
N HIS A 283 -16.18 -4.48 8.07
CA HIS A 283 -16.42 -5.36 6.91
C HIS A 283 -15.63 -6.68 7.02
N VAL A 284 -14.38 -6.62 7.50
CA VAL A 284 -13.54 -7.81 7.73
C VAL A 284 -14.03 -8.61 8.93
N ALA A 285 -14.37 -7.93 10.01
CA ALA A 285 -14.63 -8.54 11.31
C ALA A 285 -16.00 -9.22 11.38
N VAL A 286 -17.07 -8.52 10.98
CA VAL A 286 -18.44 -9.00 11.20
C VAL A 286 -19.19 -9.37 9.95
N MET A 287 -18.79 -8.86 8.79
CA MET A 287 -19.50 -9.15 7.53
C MET A 287 -18.86 -10.31 6.75
N ASN A 288 -17.77 -10.91 7.24
CA ASN A 288 -17.01 -11.97 6.56
C ASN A 288 -16.55 -11.56 5.13
N VAL A 289 -16.32 -10.26 4.90
CA VAL A 289 -16.05 -9.66 3.58
C VAL A 289 -14.60 -9.15 3.57
N ALA A 290 -13.64 -10.05 3.82
CA ALA A 290 -12.23 -9.71 4.08
C ALA A 290 -11.40 -9.44 2.81
N ASP A 291 -11.81 -9.99 1.69
CA ASP A 291 -11.18 -9.86 0.37
C ASP A 291 -11.27 -8.43 -0.17
N TYR A 292 -12.43 -7.79 -0.12
CA TYR A 292 -12.62 -6.45 -0.70
C TYR A 292 -11.79 -5.36 -0.01
N PRO A 293 -11.73 -5.29 1.32
CA PRO A 293 -10.81 -4.37 1.98
C PRO A 293 -9.35 -4.64 1.67
N MET A 294 -8.97 -5.90 1.49
CA MET A 294 -7.62 -6.26 1.06
C MET A 294 -7.34 -5.77 -0.37
N LEU A 295 -8.30 -5.90 -1.29
CA LEU A 295 -8.23 -5.35 -2.65
C LEU A 295 -8.04 -3.82 -2.64
N ALA A 296 -8.81 -3.10 -1.82
CA ALA A 296 -8.68 -1.64 -1.72
C ALA A 296 -7.32 -1.23 -1.12
N SER A 297 -6.97 -1.84 0.02
CA SER A 297 -5.75 -1.50 0.76
C SER A 297 -4.46 -1.86 0.04
N ALA A 298 -4.51 -2.80 -0.92
CA ALA A 298 -3.38 -3.09 -1.81
C ALA A 298 -2.89 -1.86 -2.58
N PHE A 299 -3.77 -0.89 -2.85
CA PHE A 299 -3.45 0.34 -3.59
C PHE A 299 -3.09 1.54 -2.70
N TYR A 300 -3.32 1.49 -1.40
CA TYR A 300 -2.98 2.57 -0.46
C TYR A 300 -1.51 3.03 -0.48
N PRO A 301 -0.48 2.21 -0.85
CA PRO A 301 0.87 2.72 -1.03
C PRO A 301 0.96 3.89 -2.03
N ALA A 302 0.03 3.99 -2.98
CA ALA A 302 -0.02 5.09 -3.94
C ALA A 302 -0.34 6.46 -3.30
N LEU A 303 -1.02 6.48 -2.15
CA LEU A 303 -1.33 7.71 -1.42
C LEU A 303 -0.08 8.36 -0.79
N PHE A 304 1.03 7.62 -0.68
CA PHE A 304 2.30 8.13 -0.18
C PHE A 304 3.13 8.78 -1.27
N GLY A 305 3.68 9.96 -0.97
CA GLY A 305 4.78 10.55 -1.76
C GLY A 305 6.05 9.70 -1.65
N ARG A 306 6.93 9.78 -2.67
CA ARG A 306 8.13 8.93 -2.79
C ARG A 306 9.07 9.01 -1.59
N ALA A 307 9.33 10.20 -1.05
CA ALA A 307 10.18 10.38 0.13
C ALA A 307 9.56 9.73 1.38
N HIS A 308 8.27 9.99 1.62
CA HIS A 308 7.55 9.43 2.75
C HIS A 308 7.48 7.89 2.67
N TRP A 309 7.24 7.33 1.49
CA TRP A 309 7.26 5.88 1.28
C TRP A 309 8.64 5.27 1.52
N ARG A 310 9.73 5.90 1.06
CA ARG A 310 11.10 5.42 1.33
C ARG A 310 11.35 5.28 2.83
N LEU A 311 10.95 6.28 3.62
CA LEU A 311 11.06 6.23 5.08
C LEU A 311 10.21 5.09 5.66
N LEU A 312 8.92 5.03 5.34
CA LEU A 312 8.01 3.99 5.83
C LEU A 312 8.48 2.58 5.47
N SER A 313 9.03 2.40 4.26
CA SER A 313 9.57 1.10 3.82
C SER A 313 10.75 0.63 4.66
N GLY A 314 11.50 1.53 5.30
CA GLY A 314 12.55 1.18 6.26
C GLY A 314 11.99 0.53 7.53
N TYR A 315 10.86 1.05 8.04
CA TYR A 315 10.14 0.50 9.20
C TYR A 315 9.45 -0.84 8.86
N LEU A 316 8.86 -0.94 7.67
CA LEU A 316 8.18 -2.17 7.23
C LEU A 316 9.12 -3.37 7.04
N ARG A 317 10.41 -3.14 6.78
CA ARG A 317 11.38 -4.22 6.51
C ARG A 317 11.98 -4.84 7.76
N ARG A 318 11.90 -4.15 8.91
CA ARG A 318 12.57 -4.56 10.13
C ARG A 318 11.52 -4.87 11.18
N PRO A 319 11.45 -6.11 11.69
CA PRO A 319 10.59 -6.41 12.83
C PRO A 319 10.92 -5.47 14.00
N SER A 320 9.90 -4.88 14.60
CA SER A 320 9.98 -4.01 15.76
C SER A 320 8.82 -4.34 16.70
N ALA A 321 8.93 -3.94 17.98
CA ALA A 321 7.83 -4.12 18.92
C ALA A 321 6.54 -3.43 18.44
N TRP A 322 6.66 -2.33 17.70
CA TRP A 322 5.51 -1.61 17.15
C TRP A 322 4.79 -2.37 16.05
N ASN A 323 5.52 -2.91 15.06
CA ASN A 323 4.88 -3.62 13.95
C ASN A 323 4.43 -5.04 14.33
N LEU A 324 5.19 -5.75 15.18
CA LEU A 324 4.77 -7.05 15.70
C LEU A 324 3.61 -6.90 16.68
N GLY A 325 3.67 -5.91 17.57
CA GLY A 325 2.57 -5.58 18.48
C GLY A 325 1.32 -5.14 17.72
N GLY A 326 1.46 -4.30 16.70
CA GLY A 326 0.37 -3.93 15.82
C GLY A 326 -0.26 -5.13 15.10
N ALA A 327 0.55 -6.06 14.58
CA ALA A 327 0.06 -7.29 13.96
C ALA A 327 -0.72 -8.18 14.95
N ALA A 328 -0.19 -8.36 16.16
CA ALA A 328 -0.85 -9.11 17.23
C ALA A 328 -2.18 -8.46 17.66
N LEU A 329 -2.21 -7.13 17.77
CA LEU A 329 -3.43 -6.37 18.05
C LEU A 329 -4.46 -6.54 16.93
N GLY A 330 -4.05 -6.50 15.67
CA GLY A 330 -4.93 -6.75 14.53
C GLY A 330 -5.53 -8.16 14.56
N ALA A 331 -4.70 -9.18 14.79
CA ALA A 331 -5.16 -10.56 14.93
C ALA A 331 -6.15 -10.72 16.10
N GLY A 332 -5.79 -10.18 17.27
CA GLY A 332 -6.59 -10.26 18.48
C GLY A 332 -7.92 -9.52 18.33
N ALA A 333 -7.93 -8.35 17.70
CA ALA A 333 -9.15 -7.62 17.39
C ALA A 333 -10.05 -8.42 16.45
N GLN A 334 -9.52 -9.04 15.39
CA GLN A 334 -10.33 -9.90 14.54
C GLN A 334 -10.89 -11.08 15.34
N LEU A 335 -10.06 -11.79 16.12
CA LEU A 335 -10.49 -12.92 16.97
C LEU A 335 -11.59 -12.54 17.96
N TRP A 336 -11.56 -11.32 18.48
CA TRP A 336 -12.58 -10.82 19.39
C TRP A 336 -13.92 -10.58 18.70
N TRP A 337 -13.92 -9.93 17.52
CA TRP A 337 -15.15 -9.52 16.83
C TRP A 337 -15.71 -10.57 15.86
N ILE A 338 -15.07 -11.73 15.70
CA ILE A 338 -15.55 -12.78 14.77
C ILE A 338 -16.90 -13.33 15.26
N PRO A 339 -18.00 -13.17 14.50
CA PRO A 339 -19.31 -13.67 14.89
C PRO A 339 -19.42 -15.20 14.78
N TYR A 340 -18.71 -15.79 13.81
CA TYR A 340 -18.68 -17.22 13.53
C TYR A 340 -17.47 -17.57 12.64
N TRP A 341 -17.09 -18.85 12.63
CA TRP A 341 -16.04 -19.36 11.74
C TRP A 341 -16.57 -19.58 10.32
N GLY A 342 -16.47 -18.55 9.49
CA GLY A 342 -16.79 -18.57 8.06
C GLY A 342 -15.60 -18.91 7.17
N ALA A 343 -15.85 -19.02 5.86
CA ALA A 343 -14.84 -19.38 4.86
C ALA A 343 -13.68 -18.38 4.77
N LEU A 344 -13.90 -17.12 5.13
CA LEU A 344 -12.90 -16.05 5.08
C LEU A 344 -12.33 -15.69 6.45
N THR A 345 -12.73 -16.34 7.55
CA THR A 345 -12.31 -15.97 8.91
C THR A 345 -10.78 -16.00 9.09
N ILE A 346 -10.13 -17.09 8.70
CA ILE A 346 -8.66 -17.23 8.79
C ILE A 346 -7.98 -16.18 7.91
N PHE A 347 -8.54 -15.92 6.73
CA PHE A 347 -8.04 -14.90 5.83
C PHE A 347 -8.20 -13.49 6.42
N GLY A 348 -9.33 -13.20 7.07
CA GLY A 348 -9.57 -11.95 7.81
C GLY A 348 -8.56 -11.72 8.93
N ILE A 349 -8.18 -12.77 9.67
CA ILE A 349 -7.10 -12.70 10.67
C ILE A 349 -5.77 -12.30 9.99
N ALA A 350 -5.44 -12.93 8.86
CA ALA A 350 -4.22 -12.58 8.13
C ALA A 350 -4.25 -11.14 7.59
N VAL A 351 -5.38 -10.66 7.07
CA VAL A 351 -5.55 -9.28 6.59
C VAL A 351 -5.36 -8.28 7.71
N THR A 352 -6.01 -8.48 8.85
CA THR A 352 -5.93 -7.59 10.01
C THR A 352 -4.55 -7.63 10.66
N MET A 353 -3.85 -8.77 10.64
CA MET A 353 -2.42 -8.84 10.99
C MET A 353 -1.55 -7.97 10.08
N ILE A 354 -1.74 -8.06 8.76
CA ILE A 354 -0.99 -7.25 7.78
C ILE A 354 -1.26 -5.76 8.01
N TRP A 355 -2.52 -5.38 8.21
CA TRP A 355 -2.89 -3.99 8.50
C TRP A 355 -2.32 -3.50 9.83
N GLY A 356 -2.41 -4.32 10.87
CA GLY A 356 -1.82 -4.03 12.18
C GLY A 356 -0.31 -3.83 12.11
N PHE A 357 0.40 -4.69 11.36
CA PHE A 357 1.83 -4.54 11.10
C PHE A 357 2.15 -3.21 10.40
N TRP A 358 1.33 -2.86 9.40
CA TRP A 358 1.50 -1.63 8.65
C TRP A 358 1.20 -0.39 9.49
N ALA A 359 0.09 -0.38 10.22
CA ALA A 359 -0.30 0.69 11.13
C ALA A 359 0.74 0.89 12.24
N GLY A 360 1.22 -0.19 12.86
CA GLY A 360 2.30 -0.15 13.85
C GLY A 360 3.58 0.51 13.29
N SER A 361 3.96 0.17 12.05
CA SER A 361 5.09 0.80 11.37
C SER A 361 4.87 2.30 11.10
N MET A 362 3.66 2.71 10.72
CA MET A 362 3.31 4.12 10.53
C MET A 362 3.32 4.90 11.86
N LEU A 363 2.82 4.30 12.93
CA LEU A 363 2.81 4.89 14.27
C LEU A 363 4.22 5.02 14.83
N GLU A 364 5.09 4.02 14.66
CA GLU A 364 6.49 4.10 15.07
C GLU A 364 7.22 5.25 14.34
N MET A 365 7.05 5.32 13.02
CA MET A 365 7.64 6.38 12.21
C MET A 365 7.17 7.76 12.67
N SER A 366 5.89 7.90 13.02
CA SER A 366 5.32 9.15 13.51
C SER A 366 5.83 9.49 14.90
N TRP A 367 5.81 8.53 15.83
CA TRP A 367 6.30 8.69 17.20
C TRP A 367 7.76 9.15 17.25
N ARG A 368 8.64 8.50 16.48
CA ARG A 368 10.07 8.88 16.42
C ARG A 368 10.31 10.27 15.85
N ARG A 369 9.37 10.81 15.06
CA ARG A 369 9.42 12.19 14.57
C ARG A 369 9.08 13.21 15.65
N TRP A 370 8.14 12.86 16.54
CA TRP A 370 7.65 13.74 17.62
C TRP A 370 8.44 13.64 18.91
N ARG A 371 9.14 12.53 19.17
CA ARG A 371 9.91 12.34 20.39
C ARG A 371 11.01 13.42 20.51
N PRO A 372 11.04 14.23 21.59
CA PRO A 372 12.12 15.17 21.84
C PRO A 372 13.44 14.41 21.87
N ARG A 373 14.43 14.85 21.10
CA ARG A 373 15.75 14.22 21.05
C ARG A 373 16.53 14.59 22.31
N GLY A 374 16.25 13.89 23.40
CA GLY A 374 17.06 13.95 24.61
C GLY A 374 18.35 13.14 24.45
N ARG A 375 19.48 13.82 24.62
CA ARG A 375 20.84 13.34 24.95
C ARG A 375 21.63 12.39 24.02
N ASP A 376 21.04 11.72 23.03
CA ASP A 376 21.81 10.78 22.19
C ASP A 376 22.49 11.41 20.95
N GLU A 377 22.23 12.68 20.65
CA GLU A 377 22.80 13.35 19.45
C GLU A 377 24.20 13.94 19.62
N ALA A 378 24.84 13.81 20.80
CA ALA A 378 26.23 14.25 20.99
C ALA A 378 27.26 13.41 20.19
N ALA A 379 26.86 12.27 19.62
CA ALA A 379 27.78 11.35 18.92
C ALA A 379 27.57 11.23 17.39
N GLY A 380 26.59 11.92 16.79
CA GLY A 380 26.10 11.59 15.44
C GLY A 380 25.99 12.76 14.44
N GLY A 381 26.73 13.85 14.62
CA GLY A 381 26.56 15.11 13.87
C GLY A 381 26.68 15.04 12.34
N ALA A 382 27.28 13.99 11.77
CA ALA A 382 27.58 13.92 10.34
C ALA A 382 26.37 13.63 9.44
N THR A 383 25.34 12.93 9.92
CA THR A 383 24.19 12.51 9.08
C THR A 383 23.12 13.58 8.91
N ARG A 384 23.14 14.65 9.72
CA ARG A 384 22.11 15.69 9.73
C ARG A 384 22.34 16.74 8.63
N ASP A 385 23.59 17.03 8.30
CA ASP A 385 23.96 17.95 7.23
C ASP A 385 23.62 17.40 5.84
N GLU A 386 23.68 16.07 5.66
CA GLU A 386 23.28 15.41 4.41
C GLU A 386 21.76 15.46 4.18
N VAL A 387 20.95 15.26 5.23
CA VAL A 387 19.49 15.29 5.12
C VAL A 387 18.97 16.73 4.97
N ALA A 388 19.59 17.69 5.65
CA ALA A 388 19.27 19.10 5.49
C ALA A 388 19.63 19.63 4.10
N ARG A 389 20.78 19.22 3.54
CA ARG A 389 21.15 19.53 2.14
C ARG A 389 20.16 18.93 1.14
N ALA A 390 19.77 17.67 1.32
CA ALA A 390 18.83 17.00 0.42
C ALA A 390 17.45 17.68 0.39
N ALA A 391 16.95 18.15 1.54
CA ALA A 391 15.67 18.87 1.61
C ALA A 391 15.74 20.29 1.01
N LYS A 392 16.89 20.96 1.14
CA LYS A 392 17.10 22.31 0.58
C LYS A 392 17.28 22.29 -0.95
N GLU A 393 17.90 21.23 -1.48
CA GLU A 393 18.04 21.04 -2.94
C GLU A 393 16.74 20.63 -3.63
N GLU A 394 15.80 19.98 -2.91
CA GLU A 394 14.49 19.60 -3.46
C GLU A 394 13.53 20.80 -3.53
N GLY A 395 13.56 21.70 -2.53
CA GLY A 395 12.76 22.94 -2.56
C GLY A 395 13.25 24.01 -3.54
N ALA A 396 14.42 23.83 -4.16
CA ALA A 396 14.94 24.72 -5.19
C ALA A 396 14.75 24.17 -6.62
N ARG A 397 14.15 22.98 -6.76
CA ARG A 397 13.95 22.27 -8.04
C ARG A 397 12.49 21.88 -8.34
N GLU A 398 11.59 22.09 -7.38
CA GLU A 398 10.15 22.22 -7.63
C GLU A 398 9.84 23.69 -7.97
#